data_AF-A0A7W8ASE3-F1
#
_entry.id   AF-A0A7W8ASE3-F1
#
_cell.length_a   1.000
_cell.length_b   1.000
_cell.length_c   1.000
_cell.angle_alpha   90.00
_cell.angle_beta   90.00
_cell.angle_gamma   90.00
#
_symmetry.space_group_name_H-M   'P 1'
#
loop_
_entity.id
_entity.type
_entity.pdbx_description
1 polymer ?
#
loop_
_entity_poly.entity_id
_entity_poly.type
_entity_poly.pdbx_seq_one_letter_code
_entity_poly.pdbx_strand_id
1 'polypeptide(L)'
;MAPERSTVRFTGGTATVECRPGGTVYLVSWSPADGYHFDEDVVRGPGRAARLEAEPSDDADDGDGAEDADDLTYDITCPDGRPRAHRAPDD
;
A
#
# COMPACT_ATOMS: atom_id res chain seq x y z
N MET A 1 -7.74 23.73 -4.23
CA MET A 1 -8.07 22.60 -3.33
C MET A 1 -6.88 22.39 -2.41
N ALA A 2 -7.11 22.23 -1.11
CA ALA A 2 -6.05 21.85 -0.18
C ALA A 2 -5.76 20.34 -0.31
N PRO A 3 -4.56 19.87 0.03
CA PRO A 3 -4.31 18.44 0.17
C PRO A 3 -5.28 17.81 1.18
N GLU A 4 -5.95 16.73 0.80
CA GLU A 4 -6.81 15.94 1.70
C GLU A 4 -6.05 14.72 2.19
N ARG A 5 -5.89 14.60 3.51
CA ARG A 5 -5.25 13.44 4.12
C ARG A 5 -6.30 12.41 4.50
N SER A 6 -6.07 11.16 4.13
CA SER A 6 -6.98 10.06 4.39
C SER A 6 -6.24 8.74 4.53
N THR A 7 -6.79 7.83 5.31
CA THR A 7 -6.23 6.49 5.54
C THR A 7 -7.00 5.45 4.74
N VAL A 8 -6.29 4.61 4.00
CA VAL A 8 -6.81 3.45 3.28
C VAL A 8 -6.33 2.17 3.93
N ARG A 9 -7.18 1.14 3.92
CA ARG A 9 -6.91 -0.20 4.43
C ARG A 9 -6.92 -1.20 3.27
N PHE A 10 -6.04 -2.18 3.33
CA PHE A 10 -5.90 -3.27 2.35
C PHE A 10 -5.36 -4.51 3.06
N THR A 11 -5.28 -5.66 2.39
CA THR A 11 -4.92 -6.94 3.04
C THR A 11 -3.54 -6.88 3.69
N GLY A 12 -2.54 -6.34 2.99
CA GLY A 12 -1.17 -6.18 3.50
C GLY A 12 -0.99 -5.07 4.56
N GLY A 13 -2.04 -4.32 4.93
CA GLY A 13 -1.96 -3.33 6.00
C GLY A 13 -2.76 -2.06 5.77
N THR A 14 -2.20 -0.94 6.24
CA THR A 14 -2.83 0.38 6.16
C THR A 14 -1.86 1.44 5.70
N ALA A 15 -2.37 2.43 4.98
CA ALA A 15 -1.58 3.56 4.49
C ALA A 15 -2.34 4.87 4.68
N THR A 16 -1.65 5.88 5.18
CA THR A 16 -2.13 7.26 5.20
C THR A 16 -1.51 8.00 4.04
N VAL A 17 -2.37 8.55 3.18
CA VAL A 17 -1.96 9.29 2.00
C VAL A 17 -2.56 10.69 2.02
N GLU A 18 -1.93 11.56 1.24
CA GLU A 18 -2.35 12.91 0.98
C GLU A 18 -2.71 13.03 -0.51
N CYS A 19 -3.99 13.20 -0.80
CA CYS A 19 -4.50 13.46 -2.13
C CYS A 19 -4.36 14.95 -2.44
N ARG A 20 -3.59 15.25 -3.49
CA ARG A 20 -3.26 16.62 -3.90
C ARG A 20 -4.05 17.03 -5.15
N PRO A 21 -4.23 18.34 -5.36
CA PRO A 21 -4.81 18.86 -6.60
C PRO A 21 -4.05 18.35 -7.83
N GLY A 22 -4.77 18.06 -8.91
CA GLY A 22 -4.17 17.48 -10.12
C GLY A 22 -4.07 15.95 -10.11
N GLY A 23 -4.69 15.29 -9.13
CA GLY A 23 -4.78 13.82 -9.07
C GLY A 23 -3.46 13.15 -8.67
N THR A 24 -2.60 13.89 -7.95
CA THR A 24 -1.36 13.33 -7.42
C THR A 24 -1.57 12.84 -5.99
N VAL A 25 -0.84 11.80 -5.62
CA VAL A 25 -0.87 11.18 -4.30
C VAL A 25 0.51 11.29 -3.67
N TYR A 26 0.54 11.55 -2.36
CA TYR A 26 1.75 11.49 -1.56
C TYR A 26 1.51 10.56 -0.36
N LEU A 27 2.33 9.52 -0.23
CA LEU A 27 2.27 8.58 0.87
C LEU A 27 2.96 9.17 2.11
N VAL A 28 2.19 9.34 3.19
CA VAL A 28 2.63 9.99 4.43
C VAL A 28 3.19 8.97 5.42
N SER A 29 2.45 7.87 5.62
CA SER A 29 2.84 6.78 6.51
C SER A 29 2.11 5.49 6.12
N TRP A 30 2.65 4.35 6.53
CA TRP A 30 2.03 3.04 6.34
C TRP A 30 2.39 2.13 7.51
N SER A 31 1.62 1.08 7.69
CA SER A 31 1.83 0.07 8.74
C SER A 31 1.38 -1.28 8.22
N PRO A 32 2.23 -2.32 8.30
CA PRO A 32 1.90 -3.64 7.81
C PRO A 32 0.78 -4.27 8.63
N ALA A 33 0.05 -5.18 8.00
CA ALA A 33 -0.82 -6.10 8.72
C ALA A 33 0.03 -7.14 9.48
N ASP A 34 -0.61 -7.86 10.41
CA ASP A 34 0.03 -8.96 11.11
C ASP A 34 0.46 -10.05 10.10
N GLY A 35 1.67 -10.59 10.27
CA GLY A 35 2.26 -11.54 9.33
C GLY A 35 2.79 -10.94 8.02
N TYR A 36 2.80 -9.60 7.89
CA TYR A 36 3.39 -8.90 6.75
C TYR A 36 4.49 -7.93 7.17
N HIS A 37 5.38 -7.63 6.25
CA HIS A 37 6.34 -6.55 6.33
C HIS A 37 6.33 -5.73 5.03
N PHE A 38 6.89 -4.52 5.10
CA PHE A 38 7.06 -3.68 3.92
C PHE A 38 8.54 -3.44 3.71
N ASP A 39 8.99 -3.67 2.49
CA ASP A 39 10.36 -3.48 2.06
C ASP A 39 10.75 -2.02 1.86
N GLU A 40 12.02 -1.78 1.50
CA GLU A 40 12.56 -0.44 1.24
C GLU A 40 12.09 0.19 -0.09
N ASP A 41 11.52 -0.60 -1.00
CA ASP A 41 11.07 -0.20 -2.35
C ASP A 41 9.71 0.53 -2.38
N VAL A 42 9.44 1.34 -1.36
CA VAL A 42 8.21 2.13 -1.26
C VAL A 42 8.27 3.39 -2.13
N VAL A 43 7.38 3.46 -3.13
CA VAL A 43 7.23 4.66 -3.97
C VAL A 43 6.28 5.64 -3.29
N ARG A 44 6.83 6.65 -2.62
CA ARG A 44 6.03 7.62 -1.85
C ARG A 44 5.32 8.70 -2.68
N GLY A 45 5.85 9.04 -3.86
CA GLY A 45 5.42 10.22 -4.61
C GLY A 45 6.01 11.55 -4.08
N PRO A 46 5.47 12.73 -4.49
CA PRO A 46 4.18 12.91 -5.14
C PRO A 46 4.17 12.40 -6.58
N GLY A 47 3.20 11.55 -6.91
CA GLY A 47 3.09 10.91 -8.23
C GLY A 47 1.64 10.62 -8.59
N ARG A 48 1.40 9.96 -9.73
CA ARG A 48 0.06 9.49 -10.12
C ARG A 48 -0.42 8.33 -9.25
N ALA A 49 0.52 7.54 -8.74
CA ALA A 49 0.30 6.47 -7.79
C ALA A 49 1.45 6.47 -6.77
N ALA A 50 1.16 5.99 -5.56
CA ALA A 50 2.14 5.56 -4.59
C ALA A 50 2.11 4.03 -4.55
N ARG A 51 3.26 3.37 -4.38
CA ARG A 51 3.36 1.91 -4.39
C ARG A 51 3.91 1.39 -3.06
N LEU A 52 3.33 0.31 -2.58
CA LEU A 52 3.72 -0.43 -1.38
C LEU A 52 3.73 -1.91 -1.70
N GLU A 53 4.73 -2.64 -1.23
CA GLU A 53 4.83 -4.09 -1.38
C GLU A 53 4.78 -4.74 -0.01
N ALA A 54 3.73 -5.51 0.24
CA ALA A 54 3.58 -6.24 1.49
C ALA A 54 4.01 -7.69 1.28
N GLU A 55 5.16 -8.04 1.83
CA GLU A 55 5.71 -9.39 1.80
C GLU A 55 5.28 -10.13 3.06
N PRO A 56 4.86 -11.40 2.95
CA PRO A 56 4.61 -12.23 4.12
C PRO A 56 5.91 -12.39 4.93
N SER A 57 5.81 -12.34 6.25
CA SER A 57 6.96 -12.61 7.12
C SER A 57 7.25 -14.11 7.17
N ASP A 58 8.53 -14.50 7.12
CA ASP A 58 8.98 -15.91 7.23
C ASP A 58 8.50 -16.62 8.51
N ASP A 59 8.11 -15.87 9.55
CA ASP A 59 7.57 -16.37 10.82
C ASP A 59 6.06 -16.69 10.78
N ALA A 60 5.40 -16.52 9.62
CA ALA A 60 4.00 -16.89 9.43
C ALA A 60 3.83 -18.42 9.34
N ASP A 61 3.94 -19.08 10.50
CA ASP A 61 3.60 -20.50 10.70
C ASP A 61 2.06 -20.67 10.66
N ASP A 62 1.45 -20.46 9.49
CA ASP A 62 0.11 -20.97 9.23
C ASP A 62 0.27 -22.43 8.80
N GLY A 63 0.01 -23.34 9.76
CA GLY A 63 0.21 -24.80 9.72
C GLY A 63 -0.53 -25.60 8.64
N ASP A 64 -0.80 -25.00 7.49
CA ASP A 64 -1.28 -25.63 6.25
C ASP A 64 -0.58 -24.95 5.04
N GLY A 65 0.74 -25.10 4.92
CA GLY A 65 1.47 -24.87 3.66
C GLY A 65 1.60 -23.42 3.16
N ALA A 66 1.79 -22.44 4.07
CA ALA A 66 1.94 -21.02 3.73
C ALA A 66 3.39 -20.54 3.52
N GLU A 67 4.34 -21.43 3.18
CA GLU A 67 5.71 -21.03 2.78
C GLU A 67 5.75 -20.34 1.39
N ASP A 68 4.60 -20.30 0.68
CA ASP A 68 4.42 -19.69 -0.64
C ASP A 68 3.32 -18.60 -0.63
N ALA A 69 3.21 -17.79 0.43
CA ALA A 69 2.34 -16.62 0.34
C ALA A 69 2.93 -15.65 -0.69
N ASP A 70 2.15 -15.32 -1.73
CA ASP A 70 2.61 -14.37 -2.76
C ASP A 70 2.76 -12.96 -2.19
N ASP A 71 3.79 -12.25 -2.64
CA ASP A 71 3.97 -10.84 -2.37
C ASP A 71 2.72 -10.05 -2.81
N LEU A 72 2.36 -9.04 -2.03
CA LEU A 72 1.18 -8.23 -2.31
C LEU A 72 1.60 -6.80 -2.65
N THR A 73 1.80 -6.53 -3.94
CA THR A 73 2.03 -5.18 -4.43
C THR A 73 0.72 -4.38 -4.50
N TYR A 74 0.72 -3.16 -3.97
CA TYR A 74 -0.41 -2.24 -3.98
C TYR A 74 -0.08 -0.89 -4.61
N ASP A 75 -0.89 -0.48 -5.57
CA ASP A 75 -0.91 0.88 -6.09
C ASP A 75 -2.03 1.69 -5.42
N ILE A 76 -1.65 2.78 -4.77
CA ILE A 76 -2.57 3.74 -4.16
C ILE A 76 -2.69 4.95 -5.07
N THR A 77 -3.92 5.26 -5.48
CA THR A 77 -4.24 6.42 -6.33
C THR A 77 -5.29 7.31 -5.65
N CYS A 78 -5.48 8.54 -6.15
CA CYS A 78 -6.46 9.48 -5.64
C CYS A 78 -7.48 9.91 -6.71
N PRO A 79 -8.31 9.00 -7.26
CA PRO A 79 -9.39 9.38 -8.16
C PRO A 79 -10.36 10.32 -7.43
N ASP A 80 -10.67 11.45 -8.07
CA ASP A 80 -11.58 12.48 -7.53
C ASP A 80 -11.18 12.99 -6.12
N GLY A 81 -9.89 12.94 -5.79
CA GLY A 81 -9.35 13.39 -4.50
C GLY A 81 -9.56 12.42 -3.35
N ARG A 82 -10.10 11.22 -3.59
CA ARG A 82 -10.27 10.18 -2.57
C ARG A 82 -9.27 9.05 -2.78
N PRO A 83 -8.56 8.60 -1.73
CA PRO A 83 -7.58 7.55 -1.89
C PRO A 83 -8.23 6.19 -2.12
N ARG A 84 -7.64 5.41 -3.02
CA ARG A 84 -8.00 4.01 -3.27
C ARG A 84 -6.74 3.19 -3.46
N ALA A 85 -6.65 2.08 -2.74
CA ALA A 85 -5.61 1.07 -2.92
C ALA A 85 -6.13 -0.01 -3.88
N HIS A 86 -5.30 -0.44 -4.81
CA HIS A 86 -5.57 -1.49 -5.78
C HIS A 86 -4.39 -2.47 -5.75
N ARG A 87 -4.67 -3.78 -5.74
CA ARG A 87 -3.62 -4.79 -5.92
C ARG A 87 -3.06 -4.66 -7.34
N ALA A 88 -1.75 -4.44 -7.45
CA ALA A 88 -1.05 -4.48 -8.73
C ALA A 88 -0.86 -5.95 -9.13
N PRO A 89 -0.88 -6.28 -10.43
CA PRO A 89 -0.52 -7.61 -10.88
C PRO A 89 0.97 -7.88 -10.58
N ASP A 90 1.25 -9.09 -10.12
CA ASP A 90 2.59 -9.68 -10.10
C ASP A 90 3.06 -9.84 -11.56
N ASP A 91 4.20 -9.24 -11.95
CA ASP A 91 4.72 -9.26 -13.34
C ASP A 91 5.41 -10.59 -13.68
#